data_AF-A0A851TH97-F1
#
_entry.id   AF-A0A851TH97-F1
#
_cell.length_a   1.000
_cell.length_b   1.000
_cell.length_c   1.000
_cell.angle_alpha   90.00
_cell.angle_beta   90.00
_cell.angle_gamma   90.00
#
_symmetry.space_group_name_H-M   'P 1'
#
loop_
_entity.id
_entity.type
_entity.pdbx_description
1 polymer ?
#
loop_
_entity_poly.entity_id
_entity_poly.type
_entity_poly.pdbx_seq_one_letter_code
_entity_poly.pdbx_strand_id
1 'polypeptide(L)' 'RALLNLLGRTVPISFSSTGFSLSRGTPEDCQRRGGFCSSGSCPPGIARVGLCSLHDFCCR' A
#
# COMPACT_ATOMS: atom_id res chain seq x y z
N ARG A 1 -31.59 -28.85 23.29
CA ARG A 1 -30.46 -29.78 23.57
C ARG A 1 -29.99 -30.28 22.20
N ALA A 2 -28.81 -30.05 21.65
CA ALA A 2 -27.59 -29.31 21.94
C ALA A 2 -26.97 -29.10 20.53
N LEU A 3 -26.61 -27.88 20.13
CA LEU A 3 -25.22 -27.38 20.14
C LEU A 3 -24.24 -28.29 19.37
N LEU A 4 -23.87 -27.90 18.14
CA LEU A 4 -22.51 -28.03 17.56
C LEU A 4 -22.47 -27.25 16.22
N ASN A 5 -22.09 -25.97 16.21
CA ASN A 5 -20.75 -25.38 16.27
C ASN A 5 -20.11 -25.12 14.89
N LEU A 6 -19.85 -23.82 14.68
CA LEU A 6 -18.65 -23.27 14.03
C LEU A 6 -18.51 -23.56 12.54
N LEU A 7 -19.38 -22.94 11.73
CA LEU A 7 -18.92 -22.46 10.42
C LEU A 7 -17.88 -21.39 10.70
N GLY A 8 -16.63 -21.84 10.73
CA GLY A 8 -15.44 -21.02 10.87
C GLY A 8 -15.61 -19.82 9.96
N ARG A 9 -15.64 -18.65 10.60
CA ARG A 9 -15.65 -17.35 9.97
C ARG A 9 -14.31 -17.25 9.26
N THR A 10 -14.20 -17.87 8.08
CA THR A 10 -13.07 -17.76 7.17
C THR A 10 -13.06 -16.30 6.77
N VAL A 11 -12.37 -15.50 7.59
CA VAL A 11 -11.92 -14.18 7.20
C VAL A 11 -11.16 -14.46 5.92
N PRO A 12 -11.60 -13.97 4.74
CA PRO A 12 -10.72 -13.99 3.60
C PRO A 12 -9.51 -13.20 4.08
N ILE A 13 -8.38 -13.89 4.23
CA ILE A 13 -7.11 -13.21 4.43
C ILE A 13 -6.95 -12.49 3.12
N SER A 14 -7.39 -11.23 3.08
CA SER A 14 -6.98 -10.28 2.07
C SER A 14 -5.48 -10.15 2.29
N PHE A 15 -4.72 -11.08 1.71
CA PHE A 15 -3.38 -10.79 1.28
C PHE A 15 -3.55 -9.68 0.26
N SER A 16 -3.65 -8.45 0.78
CA SER A 16 -3.10 -7.32 0.09
C SER A 16 -1.60 -7.57 0.11
N SER A 17 -1.14 -8.48 -0.76
CA SER A 17 -0.05 -8.08 -1.61
C SER A 17 -0.57 -6.81 -2.26
N THR A 18 -0.30 -5.66 -1.62
CA THR A 18 -0.38 -4.37 -2.28
C THR A 18 0.71 -4.49 -3.33
N GLY A 19 0.36 -5.19 -4.42
CA GLY A 19 1.11 -5.22 -5.64
C GLY A 19 1.37 -3.77 -5.93
N PHE A 20 2.65 -3.48 -6.08
CA PHE A 20 3.20 -2.24 -6.55
C PHE A 20 2.56 -1.93 -7.91
N SER A 21 1.31 -1.47 -7.85
CA SER A 21 0.69 -0.84 -8.97
C SER A 21 1.34 0.52 -9.00
N LEU A 22 2.10 0.80 -10.06
CA LEU A 22 2.52 2.13 -10.48
C LEU A 22 1.28 3.00 -10.84
N SER A 23 0.20 2.86 -10.07
CA SER A 23 -0.96 3.70 -10.11
C SER A 23 -0.50 5.07 -9.63
N ARG A 24 -0.72 6.06 -10.49
CA ARG A 24 -0.57 7.47 -10.18
C ARG A 24 -1.49 7.80 -9.00
N GLY A 25 -0.97 7.67 -7.78
CA GLY A 25 -1.66 8.03 -6.56
C GLY A 25 -1.51 9.53 -6.33
N THR A 26 -2.49 10.14 -5.66
CA THR A 26 -2.30 11.50 -5.15
C THR A 26 -1.26 11.45 -4.01
N PRO A 27 -0.61 12.58 -3.69
CA PRO A 27 0.32 12.65 -2.57
C PRO A 27 -0.26 12.08 -1.26
N GLU A 28 -1.56 12.30 -1.04
CA GLU A 28 -2.29 11.83 0.14
C GLU A 28 -2.42 10.30 0.17
N ASP A 29 -2.55 9.65 -1.00
CA ASP A 29 -2.54 8.18 -1.09
C ASP A 29 -1.15 7.62 -0.75
N CYS A 30 -0.08 8.25 -1.22
CA CYS A 30 1.29 7.88 -0.85
C CYS A 30 1.50 7.96 0.67
N GLN A 31 1.07 9.07 1.27
CA GLN A 31 1.21 9.32 2.70
C GLN A 31 0.35 8.36 3.55
N ARG A 32 -0.90 8.10 3.14
CA ARG A 32 -1.79 7.13 3.80
C ARG A 32 -1.28 5.70 3.72
N ARG A 33 -0.49 5.36 2.70
CA ARG A 33 0.20 4.05 2.57
C ARG A 33 1.49 3.97 3.40
N GLY A 34 1.86 5.04 4.11
CA GLY A 34 3.09 5.12 4.90
C GLY A 34 4.34 5.44 4.08
N GLY A 35 4.18 5.97 2.86
CA GLY A 35 5.26 6.53 2.07
C GLY A 35 5.34 8.05 2.19
N PHE A 36 6.26 8.66 1.44
CA PHE A 36 6.38 10.11 1.30
C PHE A 36 6.71 10.49 -0.14
N CYS A 37 6.36 11.71 -0.53
CA CYS A 37 6.71 12.25 -1.84
C CYS A 37 8.10 12.89 -1.79
N SER A 38 8.96 12.56 -2.74
CA SER A 38 10.30 13.13 -2.87
C SER A 38 10.56 13.60 -4.29
N SER A 39 11.12 14.80 -4.43
CA SER A 39 11.41 15.40 -5.73
C SER A 39 12.66 14.78 -6.36
N GLY A 40 12.57 14.40 -7.63
CA GLY A 40 13.70 13.90 -8.41
C GLY A 40 14.14 12.46 -8.11
N SER A 41 14.22 12.03 -6.84
CA SER A 41 14.61 10.66 -6.49
C SER A 41 14.27 10.31 -5.03
N CYS A 42 14.22 9.01 -4.72
CA CYS A 42 14.10 8.55 -3.32
C CYS A 42 15.46 8.52 -2.62
N PRO A 43 15.52 8.81 -1.32
CA PRO A 43 16.77 8.73 -0.54
C PRO A 43 17.32 7.30 -0.47
N PRO A 44 18.63 7.14 -0.19
CA PRO A 44 19.26 5.82 -0.11
C PRO A 44 18.59 4.96 0.97
N GLY A 45 18.33 3.69 0.62
CA GLY A 45 17.63 2.75 1.49
C GLY A 45 16.11 2.78 1.40
N ILE A 46 15.52 3.66 0.57
CA ILE A 46 14.09 3.75 0.32
C ILE A 46 13.79 3.48 -1.15
N ALA A 47 12.78 2.67 -1.45
CA ALA A 47 12.43 2.31 -2.81
C ALA A 47 11.41 3.29 -3.42
N ARG A 48 11.54 3.55 -4.72
CA ARG A 48 10.49 4.22 -5.50
C ARG A 48 9.35 3.24 -5.73
N VAL A 49 8.17 3.58 -5.22
CA VAL A 49 6.97 2.74 -5.32
C VAL A 49 5.91 3.33 -6.26
N GLY A 50 6.02 4.60 -6.61
CA GLY A 50 5.05 5.28 -7.47
C GLY A 50 5.45 6.72 -7.83
N LEU A 51 4.45 7.51 -8.21
CA LEU A 51 4.56 8.93 -8.55
C LEU A 51 3.51 9.70 -7.74
N CYS A 52 3.92 10.79 -7.11
CA CYS A 52 3.01 11.77 -6.53
C CYS A 52 2.68 12.89 -7.54
N SER A 53 3.59 13.19 -8.46
CA SER A 53 3.46 14.20 -9.52
C SER A 53 4.43 13.90 -10.68
N LEU A 54 4.52 14.79 -11.68
CA LEU A 54 5.40 14.58 -12.84
C LEU A 54 6.89 14.48 -12.43
N HIS A 55 7.30 15.22 -11.40
CA HIS A 55 8.69 15.29 -10.91
C HIS A 55 8.87 14.70 -9.50
N ASP A 56 7.78 14.29 -8.84
CA ASP A 56 7.81 13.77 -7.48
C ASP A 56 7.46 12.28 -7.45
N PHE A 57 8.32 11.53 -6.78
CA PHE A 57 8.23 10.09 -6.65
C PHE A 57 7.65 9.73 -5.28
N CYS A 58 6.77 8.73 -5.25
CA CYS A 58 6.35 8.14 -4.00
C CYS A 58 7.41 7.15 -3.53
N CYS A 59 7.95 7.35 -2.33
CA CYS A 59 9.07 6.63 -1.73
C CYS A 59 8.60 5.87 -0.48
N ARG A 60 8.97 4.58 -0.38
CA ARG A 60 8.65 3.72 0.77
C ARG A 60 9.68 2.60 0.93
#